data_AF-A0A021XDX9-F1
#
_entry.id   AF-A0A021XDX9-F1
#
_cell.length_a   1.000
_cell.length_b   1.000
_cell.length_c   1.000
_cell.angle_alpha   90.00
_cell.angle_beta   90.00
_cell.angle_gamma   90.00
#
_symmetry.space_group_name_H-M   'P 1'
#
loop_
_entity.id
_entity.type
_entity.pdbx_description
1 polymer ?
#
loop_
_entity_poly.entity_id
_entity_poly.type
_entity_poly.pdbx_seq_one_letter_code
_entity_poly.pdbx_strand_id
1 'polypeptide(L)'
;MQVNADPLRDVAPELLETLKLAVARVKLANDEGDPILSAWLPGALATIAKAEGRAASLNPLPASGSERMLDALQRAERFMSGFEDDPLQEGIDDDLGAIRSAIADLEDGAATSTGEGPDHE
;
A
#
# COMPACT_ATOMS: atom_id res chain seq x y z
N MET A 1 -21.12 -2.76 22.12
CA MET A 1 -20.09 -2.48 21.09
C MET A 1 -19.00 -3.52 21.24
N GLN A 2 -18.99 -4.55 20.39
CA GLN A 2 -17.95 -5.57 20.40
C GLN A 2 -17.30 -5.56 19.02
N VAL A 3 -16.14 -4.91 18.95
CA VAL A 3 -15.27 -4.93 17.77
C VAL A 3 -14.59 -6.29 17.81
N ASN A 4 -15.17 -7.29 17.15
CA ASN A 4 -14.46 -8.55 16.90
C ASN A 4 -13.43 -8.27 15.80
N ALA A 5 -12.33 -7.59 16.15
CA ALA A 5 -11.10 -7.67 15.39
C ALA A 5 -10.63 -9.12 15.50
N ASP A 6 -10.63 -9.83 14.37
CA ASP A 6 -10.20 -11.22 14.31
C ASP A 6 -8.70 -11.25 14.68
N PRO A 7 -8.32 -11.79 15.85
CA PRO A 7 -6.95 -11.68 16.37
C PRO A 7 -5.93 -12.37 15.45
N LEU A 8 -6.38 -13.27 14.57
CA LEU A 8 -5.53 -13.92 13.57
C LEU A 8 -5.17 -13.00 12.41
N ARG A 9 -5.95 -11.94 12.15
CA ARG A 9 -5.64 -10.95 11.10
C ARG A 9 -4.55 -9.98 11.55
N ASP A 10 -4.54 -9.61 12.83
CA ASP A 10 -3.54 -8.69 13.38
C ASP A 10 -2.15 -9.33 13.47
N VAL A 11 -2.07 -10.65 13.75
CA VAL A 11 -0.78 -11.37 13.82
C VAL A 11 -0.28 -11.91 12.47
N ALA A 12 -1.12 -11.89 11.42
CA ALA A 12 -0.79 -12.39 10.10
C ALA A 12 0.49 -11.78 9.46
N PRO A 13 0.74 -10.46 9.54
CA PRO A 13 1.97 -9.88 8.98
C PRO A 13 3.22 -10.31 9.76
N GLU A 14 3.16 -10.35 11.10
CA GLU A 14 4.29 -10.79 11.93
C GLU A 14 4.64 -12.27 11.69
N LEU A 15 3.62 -13.11 11.48
CA LEU A 15 3.80 -14.52 11.14
C LEU A 15 4.46 -14.69 9.77
N LEU A 16 4.10 -13.87 8.78
CA LEU A 16 4.72 -13.89 7.45
C LEU A 16 6.21 -13.50 7.51
N GLU A 17 6.55 -12.46 8.28
CA GLU A 17 7.95 -12.04 8.48
C GLU A 17 8.76 -13.12 9.21
N THR A 18 8.17 -13.75 10.22
CA THR A 18 8.79 -14.89 10.91
C THR A 18 9.06 -16.06 9.96
N LEU A 19 8.12 -16.35 9.06
CA LEU A 19 8.27 -17.41 8.06
C LEU A 19 9.40 -17.10 7.06
N LYS A 20 9.52 -15.84 6.61
CA LYS A 20 10.62 -15.40 5.74
C LYS A 20 11.99 -15.58 6.41
N LEU A 21 12.11 -15.20 7.68
CA LEU A 21 13.34 -15.37 8.45
C LEU A 21 13.72 -16.85 8.59
N ALA A 22 12.74 -17.71 8.87
CA ALA A 22 12.96 -19.15 8.95
C ALA A 22 13.45 -19.72 7.61
N VAL A 23 12.83 -19.33 6.49
CA VAL A 23 13.27 -19.73 5.14
C VAL A 23 14.68 -19.23 4.82
N ALA A 24 15.04 -18.00 5.22
CA ALA A 24 16.38 -17.47 5.03
C ALA A 24 17.44 -18.27 5.79
N ARG A 25 17.15 -18.67 7.04
CA ARG A 25 18.04 -19.54 7.82
C ARG A 25 18.21 -20.93 7.20
N VAL A 26 17.12 -21.51 6.67
CA VAL A 26 17.19 -22.82 5.99
C VAL A 26 18.04 -22.72 4.72
N LYS A 27 17.93 -21.64 3.94
CA LYS A 27 18.79 -21.41 2.77
C LYS A 27 20.27 -21.30 3.18
N LEU A 28 20.57 -20.55 4.24
CA LEU A 28 21.93 -20.43 4.76
C LEU A 28 22.50 -21.79 5.21
N ALA A 29 21.73 -22.58 5.96
CA ALA A 29 22.15 -23.91 6.38
C ALA A 29 22.40 -24.85 5.19
N ASN A 30 21.56 -24.78 4.15
CA ASN A 30 21.76 -25.53 2.93
C ASN A 30 23.06 -25.14 2.21
N ASP A 31 23.36 -23.84 2.13
CA ASP A 31 24.60 -23.31 1.53
C ASP A 31 25.84 -23.73 2.34
N GLU A 32 25.69 -23.87 3.66
CA GLU A 32 26.72 -24.40 4.57
C GLU A 32 26.85 -25.94 4.54
N GLY A 33 26.02 -26.63 3.75
CA GLY A 33 26.07 -28.08 3.56
C GLY A 33 25.21 -28.89 4.52
N ASP A 34 24.26 -28.27 5.23
CA ASP A 34 23.28 -28.93 6.11
C ASP A 34 21.84 -28.84 5.53
N PRO A 35 21.46 -29.79 4.64
CA PRO A 35 20.22 -29.69 3.87
C PRO A 35 18.96 -30.27 4.56
N ILE A 36 18.95 -30.48 5.89
CA ILE A 36 17.88 -31.20 6.64
C ILE A 36 16.45 -30.73 6.29
N LEU A 37 16.27 -29.47 5.91
CA LEU A 37 14.96 -28.86 5.60
C LEU A 37 14.79 -28.43 4.13
N SER A 38 15.66 -28.87 3.23
CA SER A 38 15.63 -28.50 1.80
C SER A 38 14.33 -28.87 1.10
N ALA A 39 13.74 -30.02 1.46
CA ALA A 39 12.49 -30.50 0.87
C ALA A 39 11.29 -29.60 1.20
N TRP A 40 11.38 -28.79 2.26
CA TRP A 40 10.33 -27.87 2.68
C TRP A 40 10.39 -26.52 1.96
N LEU A 41 11.57 -26.12 1.45
CA LEU A 41 11.78 -24.80 0.83
C LEU A 41 10.81 -24.48 -0.32
N PRO A 42 10.51 -25.39 -1.28
CA PRO A 42 9.59 -25.07 -2.36
C PRO A 42 8.18 -24.72 -1.86
N GLY A 43 7.67 -25.48 -0.88
CA GLY A 43 6.35 -25.24 -0.27
C GLY A 43 6.32 -23.98 0.59
N ALA A 44 7.41 -23.69 1.31
CA ALA A 44 7.53 -22.48 2.12
C ALA A 44 7.57 -21.21 1.25
N LEU A 45 8.38 -21.21 0.18
CA LEU A 45 8.45 -20.10 -0.77
C LEU A 45 7.11 -19.85 -1.48
N ALA A 46 6.43 -20.91 -1.91
CA ALA A 46 5.09 -20.80 -2.50
C ALA A 46 4.06 -20.23 -1.50
N THR A 47 4.19 -20.59 -0.22
CA THR A 47 3.31 -20.08 0.85
C THR A 47 3.56 -18.60 1.12
N ILE A 48 4.82 -18.16 1.18
CA ILE A 48 5.20 -16.75 1.31
C ILE A 48 4.66 -15.96 0.12
N ALA A 49 4.90 -16.41 -1.11
CA ALA A 49 4.43 -15.72 -2.31
C ALA A 49 2.90 -15.58 -2.35
N LYS A 50 2.17 -16.64 -1.95
CA LYS A 50 0.70 -16.60 -1.82
C LYS A 50 0.26 -15.62 -0.74
N ALA A 51 0.95 -15.58 0.39
CA ALA A 51 0.64 -14.68 1.50
C ALA A 51 0.95 -13.22 1.14
N GLU A 52 2.04 -12.95 0.42
CA GLU A 52 2.39 -11.62 -0.10
C GLU A 52 1.40 -11.15 -1.16
N GLY A 53 1.00 -12.02 -2.10
CA GLY A 53 -0.04 -11.68 -3.08
C GLY A 53 -1.39 -11.40 -2.41
N ARG A 54 -1.73 -12.14 -1.34
CA ARG A 54 -2.93 -11.89 -0.54
C ARG A 54 -2.80 -10.64 0.34
N ALA A 55 -1.62 -10.36 0.89
CA ALA A 55 -1.32 -9.16 1.64
C ALA A 55 -1.38 -7.93 0.74
N ALA A 56 -0.82 -7.98 -0.47
CA ALA A 56 -0.94 -6.92 -1.48
C ALA A 56 -2.39 -6.72 -1.95
N SER A 57 -3.21 -7.78 -1.95
CA SER A 57 -4.65 -7.67 -2.24
C SER A 57 -5.46 -7.10 -1.07
N LEU A 58 -4.98 -7.25 0.17
CA LEU A 58 -5.62 -6.74 1.41
C LEU A 58 -5.03 -5.41 1.88
N ASN A 59 -3.89 -5.02 1.33
CA ASN A 59 -3.11 -3.88 1.70
C ASN A 59 -2.70 -3.22 0.38
N PRO A 60 -3.41 -2.17 -0.09
CA PRO A 60 -2.68 -1.15 -0.79
C PRO A 60 -1.57 -0.74 0.19
N LEU A 61 -0.32 -0.74 -0.27
CA LEU A 61 0.78 -0.06 0.41
C LEU A 61 0.21 1.22 1.03
N PRO A 62 0.53 1.62 2.28
CA PRO A 62 0.12 2.92 2.75
C PRO A 62 0.81 3.93 1.83
N ALA A 63 0.11 4.26 0.76
CA ALA A 63 0.27 5.44 -0.02
C ALA A 63 0.53 6.51 1.03
N SER A 64 1.63 7.25 0.85
CA SER A 64 1.95 8.37 1.70
C SER A 64 0.67 9.18 1.98
N GLY A 65 0.56 9.86 3.12
CA GLY A 65 -0.68 10.59 3.45
C GLY A 65 -1.21 11.42 2.27
N SER A 66 -0.29 11.99 1.49
CA SER A 66 -0.51 12.68 0.23
C SER A 66 -1.08 11.80 -0.90
N GLU A 67 -0.55 10.61 -1.15
CA GLU A 67 -1.09 9.69 -2.17
C GLU A 67 -2.51 9.20 -1.83
N ARG A 68 -2.82 8.94 -0.55
CA ARG A 68 -4.20 8.60 -0.12
C ARG A 68 -5.16 9.76 -0.31
N MET A 69 -4.68 10.98 -0.04
CA MET A 69 -5.44 12.20 -0.23
C MET A 69 -5.68 12.48 -1.71
N LEU A 70 -4.67 12.29 -2.56
CA LEU A 70 -4.78 12.41 -4.02
C LEU A 70 -5.77 11.39 -4.59
N ASP A 71 -5.69 10.13 -4.18
CA ASP A 71 -6.63 9.06 -4.56
C ASP A 71 -8.06 9.34 -4.07
N ALA A 72 -8.23 9.92 -2.87
CA ALA A 72 -9.55 10.36 -2.40
C ALA A 72 -10.11 11.54 -3.22
N LEU A 73 -9.28 12.52 -3.55
CA LEU A 73 -9.67 13.67 -4.36
C LEU A 73 -10.03 13.26 -5.80
N GLN A 74 -9.25 12.38 -6.44
CA GLN A 74 -9.56 11.84 -7.76
C GLN A 74 -10.88 11.05 -7.79
N ARG A 75 -11.18 10.30 -6.70
CA ARG A 75 -12.49 9.65 -6.56
C ARG A 75 -13.63 10.65 -6.42
N ALA A 76 -13.43 11.71 -5.63
CA ALA A 76 -14.42 12.77 -5.47
C ALA A 76 -14.67 13.50 -6.79
N GLU A 77 -13.62 13.87 -7.51
CA GLU A 77 -13.69 14.48 -8.84
C GLU A 77 -14.53 13.61 -9.80
N ARG A 78 -14.21 12.32 -9.92
CA ARG A 78 -14.92 11.40 -10.81
C ARG A 78 -16.39 11.22 -10.46
N PHE A 79 -16.74 11.30 -9.18
CA PHE A 79 -18.12 11.24 -8.74
C PHE A 79 -18.85 12.54 -9.07
N MET A 80 -18.25 13.68 -8.76
CA MET A 80 -18.86 15.01 -8.92
C MET A 80 -18.93 15.46 -10.38
N SER A 81 -18.04 14.99 -11.26
CA SER A 81 -18.04 15.33 -12.69
C SER A 81 -19.32 14.91 -13.42
N GLY A 82 -20.09 13.98 -12.85
CA GLY A 82 -21.40 13.60 -13.38
C GLY A 82 -22.50 14.65 -13.12
N PHE A 83 -22.21 15.66 -12.30
CA PHE A 83 -23.16 16.69 -11.84
C PHE A 83 -22.72 18.12 -12.19
N GLU A 84 -21.58 18.31 -12.87
CA GLU A 84 -21.04 19.62 -13.29
C GLU A 84 -22.10 20.42 -14.09
N ASP A 85 -22.76 19.79 -15.05
CA ASP A 85 -23.80 20.44 -15.86
C ASP A 85 -25.25 20.26 -15.31
N ASP A 86 -25.43 19.84 -14.05
CA ASP A 86 -26.77 19.61 -13.48
C ASP A 86 -27.36 20.92 -12.92
N PRO A 87 -28.43 21.49 -13.53
CA PRO A 87 -29.02 22.74 -13.08
C PRO A 87 -29.70 22.66 -11.70
N LEU A 88 -29.89 21.46 -11.14
CA LEU A 88 -30.41 21.26 -9.79
C LEU A 88 -29.31 21.26 -8.72
N GLN A 89 -28.04 21.20 -9.11
CA GLN A 89 -26.91 21.08 -8.20
C GLN A 89 -26.09 22.38 -8.19
N GLU A 90 -26.52 23.35 -7.40
CA GLU A 90 -25.82 24.62 -7.24
C GLU A 90 -24.46 24.45 -6.53
N GLY A 91 -23.39 25.03 -7.09
CA GLY A 91 -22.06 25.07 -6.46
C GLY A 91 -21.15 23.88 -6.76
N ILE A 92 -21.63 22.86 -7.48
CA ILE A 92 -20.79 21.70 -7.86
C ILE A 92 -19.61 22.12 -8.74
N ASP A 93 -19.79 23.10 -9.63
CA ASP A 93 -18.72 23.62 -10.49
C ASP A 93 -17.56 24.21 -9.67
N ASP A 94 -17.89 24.98 -8.64
CA ASP A 94 -16.90 25.62 -7.76
C ASP A 94 -16.16 24.57 -6.92
N ASP A 95 -16.91 23.60 -6.37
CA ASP A 95 -16.32 22.50 -5.60
C ASP A 95 -15.43 21.60 -6.48
N LEU A 96 -15.86 21.27 -7.70
CA LEU A 96 -15.05 20.55 -8.69
C LEU A 96 -13.78 21.33 -9.05
N GLY A 97 -13.89 22.66 -9.23
CA GLY A 97 -12.75 23.53 -9.46
C GLY A 97 -11.75 23.51 -8.30
N ALA A 98 -12.23 23.52 -7.06
CA ALA A 98 -11.40 23.41 -5.87
C ALA A 98 -10.71 22.04 -5.78
N ILE A 99 -11.42 20.96 -6.07
CA ILE A 99 -10.87 19.59 -6.08
C ILE A 99 -9.77 19.45 -7.14
N ARG A 100 -10.02 19.91 -8.38
CA ARG A 100 -9.03 19.88 -9.46
C ARG A 100 -7.77 20.67 -9.13
N SER A 101 -7.93 21.83 -8.49
CA SER A 101 -6.80 22.65 -8.02
C SER A 101 -5.98 21.91 -6.94
N ALA A 102 -6.66 21.31 -5.95
CA ALA A 102 -6.00 20.56 -4.89
C ALA A 102 -5.26 19.31 -5.41
N ILE A 103 -5.78 18.64 -6.44
CA ILE A 103 -5.09 17.53 -7.10
C ILE A 103 -3.80 18.03 -7.75
N ALA A 104 -3.87 19.13 -8.51
CA ALA A 104 -2.69 19.71 -9.18
C ALA A 104 -1.60 20.14 -8.18
N ASP A 105 -1.97 20.77 -7.06
CA ASP A 105 -1.04 21.17 -6.00
C ASP A 105 -0.35 19.95 -5.36
N LEU A 106 -1.08 18.85 -5.16
CA LEU A 106 -0.54 17.61 -4.61
C LEU A 106 0.40 16.89 -5.59
N GLU A 107 0.07 16.90 -6.88
CA GLU A 107 0.90 16.31 -7.93
C GLU A 107 2.22 17.08 -8.11
N ASP A 108 2.20 18.41 -8.02
CA ASP A 108 3.40 19.26 -8.10
C ASP A 108 4.28 19.14 -6.83
N GLY A 109 3.65 19.07 -5.64
CA GLY A 109 4.35 18.83 -4.37
C GLY A 109 5.01 17.45 -4.28
N ALA A 110 4.44 16.43 -4.93
CA ALA A 110 5.05 15.10 -5.01
C ALA A 110 6.30 15.09 -5.92
N ALA A 111 6.33 15.91 -6.98
CA ALA A 111 7.47 16.01 -7.90
C ALA A 111 8.71 16.67 -7.26
N THR A 112 8.51 17.59 -6.31
CA THR A 112 9.60 18.34 -5.65
C THR A 112 10.27 17.58 -4.49
N SER A 113 9.64 16.53 -3.94
CA SER A 113 10.17 15.78 -2.80
C SER A 113 11.24 14.72 -3.16
N THR A 114 11.63 14.59 -4.43
CA THR A 114 12.62 13.58 -4.89
C THR A 114 14.05 14.13 -5.01
N GLY A 115 14.32 15.39 -4.65
CA GLY A 115 15.66 15.95 -4.82
C GLY A 115 16.04 17.00 -3.79
N GLU A 116 16.43 16.61 -2.58
CA GLU A 116 17.36 17.42 -1.77
C GLU A 116 18.02 16.56 -0.69
N GLY A 117 19.16 15.97 -1.02
CA GLY A 117 20.16 15.61 -0.02
C GLY A 117 21.15 16.76 0.07
N PRO A 118 21.35 17.43 1.22
CA PRO A 118 22.45 18.36 1.36
C PRO A 118 23.70 17.56 1.69
N ASP A 119 24.64 17.54 0.75
CA ASP A 119 26.04 17.26 1.02
C ASP A 119 26.51 18.25 2.09
N HIS A 120 26.74 17.74 3.30
CA HIS A 120 27.40 18.50 4.35
C HIS A 120 28.91 18.26 4.24
N GLU A 121 29.59 19.39 3.99
CA GLU A 121 31.03 19.68 3.90
C GLU A 121 31.95 18.90 4.84
#